data_AF-R1FZZ2-F1
#
_entry.id   AF-R1FZZ2-F1
#
_cell.length_a   1.000
_cell.length_b   1.000
_cell.length_c   1.000
_cell.angle_alpha   90.00
_cell.angle_beta   90.00
_cell.angle_gamma   90.00
#
_symmetry.space_group_name_H-M   'P 1'
#
loop_
_entity.id
_entity.type
_entity.pdbx_description
1 polymer ?
#
loop_
_entity_poly.entity_id
_entity_poly.type
_entity_poly.pdbx_seq_one_letter_code
_entity_poly.pdbx_strand_id
1 'polypeptide(L)'
;MGGWQVVVADGHAVLPEGMTHLPDEAFFDRTSLVSVAFPRSLTFIGNRAFYNCSSLISIDLPASLASIGEGAFCGCSALSSVTLPVGLTSIGTRAFEYCSSLVYIDLPPALTSIGSRAFAGCSSLAAINLPAGLTSIGSRAFSSCSALSSVTFPATLVSVGNSAFEGCSSLVSIDLPASLTSIGHRAFECCCTLANVALPAGLVSIRSYAFHCCSSLSSVTFPAGLTSIGIGAFWGCSSLGFVTLPASLTSIGSGAFDRCSALSRVTFPAGLTSIGMNAFAGCPSLTRVTVPDTATISTAFPPATTVLRLPPKRMRDLQRWYEAVDGALAYKRCRPLLYGWLERAQTGLGSYGPDGAARQRDLEEFEGDFGLLVE
;
A
#
# COMPACT_ATOMS: atom_id res chain seq x y z
N MET A 1 18.43 -16.78 41.89
CA MET A 1 17.17 -16.01 41.71
C MET A 1 16.05 -17.03 41.76
N GLY A 2 15.04 -16.83 42.61
CA GLY A 2 14.00 -17.82 42.88
C GLY A 2 13.31 -18.26 41.59
N GLY A 3 13.46 -19.54 41.24
CA GLY A 3 12.83 -20.10 40.05
C GLY A 3 11.33 -20.18 40.28
N TRP A 4 10.57 -19.46 39.46
CA TRP A 4 9.13 -19.65 39.38
C TRP A 4 8.86 -21.07 38.84
N GLN A 5 8.03 -21.85 39.53
CA GLN A 5 7.51 -23.10 38.97
C GLN A 5 6.23 -22.77 38.20
N VAL A 6 6.25 -23.01 36.89
CA VAL A 6 5.05 -22.94 36.06
C VAL A 6 4.39 -24.31 36.06
N VAL A 7 3.12 -24.37 36.44
CA VAL A 7 2.32 -25.58 36.32
C VAL A 7 1.79 -25.66 34.90
N VAL A 8 2.15 -26.71 34.17
CA VAL A 8 1.58 -27.05 32.87
C VAL A 8 0.84 -28.38 33.01
N ALA A 9 -0.48 -28.35 32.87
CA ALA A 9 -1.34 -29.53 32.93
C ALA A 9 -2.16 -29.62 31.64
N ASP A 10 -2.10 -30.76 30.96
CA ASP A 10 -2.84 -31.03 29.70
C ASP A 10 -2.66 -29.95 28.61
N GLY A 11 -1.47 -29.34 28.53
CA GLY A 11 -1.19 -28.27 27.58
C GLY A 11 -1.63 -26.87 28.03
N HIS A 12 -2.13 -26.72 29.25
CA HIS A 12 -2.53 -25.44 29.82
C HIS A 12 -1.51 -24.98 30.86
N ALA A 13 -0.88 -23.83 30.64
CA ALA A 13 0.04 -23.23 31.60
C ALA A 13 -0.67 -22.20 32.48
N VAL A 14 -0.42 -22.21 33.79
CA VAL A 14 -0.83 -21.15 34.71
C VAL A 14 0.42 -20.48 35.27
N LEU A 15 0.58 -19.20 34.95
CA LEU A 15 1.69 -18.40 35.44
C LEU A 15 1.39 -17.89 36.86
N PRO A 16 2.40 -17.84 37.75
CA PRO A 16 2.18 -17.51 39.17
C PRO A 16 1.78 -16.05 39.39
N GLU A 17 0.85 -15.82 40.32
CA GLU A 17 0.46 -14.47 40.75
C GLU A 17 1.66 -13.67 41.27
N GLY A 18 1.69 -12.37 40.96
CA GLY A 18 2.79 -11.48 41.30
C GLY A 18 4.00 -11.56 40.34
N MET A 19 4.00 -12.49 39.37
CA MET A 19 5.02 -12.49 38.32
C MET A 19 4.88 -11.22 37.47
N THR A 20 5.96 -10.45 37.37
CA THR A 20 6.02 -9.20 36.59
C THR A 20 6.77 -9.37 35.28
N HIS A 21 7.61 -10.40 35.16
CA HIS A 21 8.47 -10.64 34.00
C HIS A 21 8.46 -12.13 33.66
N LEU A 22 8.07 -12.46 32.43
CA LEU A 22 8.29 -13.79 31.84
C LEU A 22 9.67 -13.78 31.15
N PRO A 23 10.61 -14.66 31.52
CA PRO A 23 11.95 -14.64 30.95
C PRO A 23 11.97 -15.06 29.48
N ASP A 24 13.08 -14.77 28.83
CA ASP A 24 13.36 -15.22 27.46
C ASP A 24 13.24 -16.75 27.37
N GLU A 25 12.71 -17.23 26.25
CA GLU A 25 12.62 -18.66 25.91
C GLU A 25 11.83 -19.53 26.92
N ALA A 26 11.01 -18.95 27.81
CA ALA A 26 10.31 -19.65 28.88
C ALA A 26 9.51 -20.90 28.46
N PHE A 27 8.86 -20.84 27.29
CA PHE A 27 8.10 -21.93 26.66
C PHE A 27 8.60 -22.23 25.24
N PHE A 28 9.88 -21.98 24.96
CA PHE A 28 10.48 -22.24 23.65
C PHE A 28 10.22 -23.69 23.18
N ASP A 29 9.77 -23.85 21.94
CA ASP A 29 9.43 -25.13 21.28
C ASP A 29 8.43 -26.01 22.05
N ARG A 30 7.61 -25.42 22.94
CA ARG A 30 6.54 -26.16 23.64
C ARG A 30 5.35 -26.36 22.72
N THR A 31 5.49 -27.26 21.75
CA THR A 31 4.49 -27.54 20.70
C THR A 31 3.18 -28.08 21.25
N SER A 32 3.15 -28.68 22.45
CA SER A 32 1.92 -29.17 23.10
C SER A 32 1.18 -28.12 23.94
N LEU A 33 1.69 -26.89 24.03
CA LEU A 33 1.05 -25.81 24.78
C LEU A 33 -0.16 -25.27 24.01
N VAL A 34 -1.34 -25.33 24.63
CA VAL A 34 -2.64 -24.95 24.05
C VAL A 34 -3.11 -23.59 24.55
N SER A 35 -2.89 -23.27 25.83
CA SER A 35 -3.24 -21.97 26.41
C SER A 35 -2.33 -21.59 27.58
N VAL A 36 -2.34 -20.29 27.91
CA VAL A 36 -1.57 -19.71 29.01
C VAL A 36 -2.46 -18.74 29.77
N ALA A 37 -2.61 -18.94 31.08
CA ALA A 37 -3.23 -17.98 31.98
C ALA A 37 -2.16 -17.04 32.54
N PHE A 38 -2.23 -15.76 32.17
CA PHE A 38 -1.28 -14.74 32.60
C PHE A 38 -1.76 -14.02 33.88
N PRO A 39 -0.89 -13.75 34.86
CA PRO A 39 -1.25 -12.97 36.04
C PRO A 39 -1.41 -11.49 35.65
N ARG A 40 -2.29 -10.78 36.36
CA ARG A 40 -2.55 -9.35 36.12
C ARG A 40 -1.33 -8.45 36.37
N SER A 41 -0.33 -8.95 37.08
CA SER A 41 0.93 -8.24 37.38
C SER A 41 1.96 -8.29 36.26
N LEU A 42 1.76 -9.08 35.20
CA LEU A 42 2.78 -9.28 34.16
C LEU A 42 2.95 -8.05 33.28
N THR A 43 4.13 -7.42 33.37
CA THR A 43 4.46 -6.21 32.61
C THR A 43 5.33 -6.47 31.39
N PHE A 44 6.01 -7.62 31.33
CA PHE A 44 7.00 -7.94 30.30
C PHE A 44 6.97 -9.42 29.86
N ILE A 45 7.01 -9.66 28.55
CA ILE A 45 7.22 -10.98 27.94
C ILE A 45 8.58 -10.97 27.23
N GLY A 46 9.46 -11.87 27.65
CA GLY A 46 10.81 -12.03 27.11
C GLY A 46 10.86 -12.47 25.64
N ASN A 47 12.05 -12.38 25.08
CA ASN A 47 12.32 -12.78 23.71
C ASN A 47 12.06 -14.28 23.53
N ARG A 48 11.40 -14.65 22.43
CA ARG A 48 11.10 -16.05 22.08
C ARG A 48 10.38 -16.83 23.18
N ALA A 49 9.68 -16.15 24.10
CA ALA A 49 9.07 -16.79 25.27
C ALA A 49 8.06 -17.91 24.89
N PHE A 50 7.37 -17.80 23.76
CA PHE A 50 6.45 -18.81 23.22
C PHE A 50 6.82 -19.19 21.78
N TYR A 51 8.10 -19.09 21.42
CA TYR A 51 8.57 -19.43 20.09
C TYR A 51 8.19 -20.88 19.74
N ASN A 52 7.55 -21.05 18.58
CA ASN A 52 7.10 -22.33 18.03
C ASN A 52 6.19 -23.15 18.97
N CYS A 53 5.41 -22.48 19.83
CA CYS A 53 4.26 -23.08 20.50
C CYS A 53 3.12 -23.29 19.49
N SER A 54 3.29 -24.27 18.59
CA SER A 54 2.46 -24.43 17.41
C SER A 54 1.00 -24.87 17.67
N SER A 55 0.69 -25.41 18.86
CA SER A 55 -0.69 -25.70 19.30
C SER A 55 -1.36 -24.57 20.10
N LEU A 56 -0.70 -23.43 20.32
CA LEU A 56 -1.26 -22.33 21.10
C LEU A 56 -2.37 -21.62 20.31
N ILE A 57 -3.62 -21.74 20.75
CA ILE A 57 -4.80 -21.33 19.95
C ILE A 57 -5.21 -19.88 20.17
N SER A 58 -5.15 -19.43 21.42
CA SER A 58 -5.60 -18.09 21.83
C SER A 58 -4.80 -17.59 23.03
N ILE A 59 -4.61 -16.28 23.09
CA ILE A 59 -3.82 -15.61 24.12
C ILE A 59 -4.55 -14.34 24.56
N ASP A 60 -4.81 -14.24 25.86
CA ASP A 60 -5.32 -13.03 26.50
C ASP A 60 -4.20 -12.35 27.28
N LEU A 61 -3.66 -11.25 26.73
CA LEU A 61 -2.53 -10.55 27.34
C LEU A 61 -3.03 -9.60 28.43
N PRO A 62 -2.37 -9.57 29.61
CA PRO A 62 -2.84 -8.74 30.72
C PRO A 62 -2.71 -7.25 30.42
N ALA A 63 -3.66 -6.45 30.92
CA ALA A 63 -3.73 -5.01 30.68
C ALA A 63 -2.48 -4.21 31.09
N SER A 64 -1.67 -4.76 32.01
CA SER A 64 -0.42 -4.17 32.50
C SER A 64 0.80 -4.43 31.61
N LEU A 65 0.67 -5.26 30.57
CA LEU A 65 1.77 -5.60 29.67
C LEU A 65 2.16 -4.39 28.82
N ALA A 66 3.41 -3.94 28.98
CA ALA A 66 3.93 -2.75 28.30
C ALA A 66 4.64 -3.06 26.97
N SER A 67 5.20 -4.27 26.84
CA SER A 67 5.98 -4.66 25.64
C SER A 67 5.99 -6.16 25.41
N ILE A 68 6.11 -6.56 24.13
CA ILE A 68 6.29 -7.94 23.68
C ILE A 68 7.70 -8.06 23.08
N GLY A 69 8.51 -8.99 23.61
CA GLY A 69 9.88 -9.25 23.16
C GLY A 69 10.01 -9.76 21.71
N GLU A 70 11.24 -9.80 21.21
CA GLU A 70 11.55 -10.30 19.87
C GLU A 70 11.13 -11.76 19.71
N GLY A 71 10.36 -12.05 18.66
CA GLY A 71 9.95 -13.42 18.34
C GLY A 71 9.07 -14.10 19.40
N ALA A 72 8.46 -13.34 20.32
CA ALA A 72 7.76 -13.89 21.48
C ALA A 72 6.72 -14.95 21.13
N PHE A 73 5.96 -14.79 20.03
CA PHE A 73 4.96 -15.75 19.52
C PHE A 73 5.28 -16.24 18.10
N CYS A 74 6.54 -16.11 17.67
CA CYS A 74 6.95 -16.54 16.34
C CYS A 74 6.71 -18.05 16.17
N GLY A 75 6.05 -18.47 15.10
CA GLY A 75 5.74 -19.87 14.83
C GLY A 75 4.58 -20.46 15.64
N CYS A 76 3.82 -19.64 16.39
CA CYS A 76 2.54 -20.07 16.97
C CYS A 76 1.48 -20.23 15.88
N SER A 77 1.62 -21.27 15.04
CA SER A 77 0.85 -21.44 13.82
C SER A 77 -0.66 -21.60 14.03
N ALA A 78 -1.08 -22.21 15.15
CA ALA A 78 -2.50 -22.34 15.50
C ALA A 78 -3.13 -21.09 16.15
N LEU A 79 -2.32 -20.05 16.42
CA LEU A 79 -2.79 -18.85 17.10
C LEU A 79 -3.75 -18.09 16.20
N SER A 80 -5.04 -18.12 16.56
CA SER A 80 -6.13 -17.60 15.74
C SER A 80 -6.69 -16.27 16.26
N SER A 81 -6.52 -16.00 17.56
CA SER A 81 -6.99 -14.78 18.22
C SER A 81 -5.97 -14.32 19.27
N VAL A 82 -5.71 -13.02 19.28
CA VAL A 82 -4.84 -12.34 20.25
C VAL A 82 -5.52 -11.06 20.70
N THR A 83 -5.74 -10.93 22.01
CA THR A 83 -6.18 -9.67 22.61
C THR A 83 -4.95 -8.90 23.07
N LEU A 84 -4.65 -7.77 22.43
CA LEU A 84 -3.54 -6.89 22.81
C LEU A 84 -3.98 -5.91 23.91
N PRO A 85 -3.10 -5.55 24.87
CA PRO A 85 -3.42 -4.58 25.90
C PRO A 85 -3.45 -3.15 25.34
N VAL A 86 -4.41 -2.35 25.78
CA VAL A 86 -4.63 -0.96 25.29
C VAL A 86 -3.42 -0.04 25.45
N GLY A 87 -2.57 -0.30 26.45
CA GLY A 87 -1.37 0.47 26.75
C GLY A 87 -0.10 0.01 26.04
N LEU A 88 -0.17 -1.02 25.19
CA LEU A 88 1.00 -1.55 24.49
C LEU A 88 1.51 -0.53 23.45
N THR A 89 2.74 -0.06 23.62
CA THR A 89 3.31 1.02 22.79
C THR A 89 4.12 0.52 21.59
N SER A 90 4.56 -0.74 21.61
CA SER A 90 5.41 -1.34 20.57
C SER A 90 5.21 -2.85 20.44
N ILE A 91 5.27 -3.35 19.20
CA ILE A 91 5.34 -4.78 18.88
C ILE A 91 6.76 -5.10 18.38
N GLY A 92 7.43 -6.04 19.04
CA GLY A 92 8.82 -6.42 18.75
C GLY A 92 9.03 -7.03 17.36
N THR A 93 10.29 -7.06 16.94
CA THR A 93 10.72 -7.76 15.72
C THR A 93 10.25 -9.22 15.76
N ARG A 94 9.66 -9.71 14.67
CA ARG A 94 9.17 -11.09 14.51
C ARG A 94 8.14 -11.55 15.55
N ALA A 95 7.52 -10.66 16.32
CA ALA A 95 6.68 -11.01 17.48
C ALA A 95 5.59 -12.04 17.17
N PHE A 96 4.92 -11.95 16.02
CA PHE A 96 3.89 -12.86 15.52
C PHE A 96 4.24 -13.44 14.13
N GLU A 97 5.54 -13.53 13.79
CA GLU A 97 5.95 -14.13 12.51
C GLU A 97 5.46 -15.58 12.41
N TYR A 98 4.89 -15.99 11.29
CA TYR A 98 4.31 -17.31 11.04
C TYR A 98 3.15 -17.74 11.97
N CYS A 99 2.43 -16.80 12.58
CA CYS A 99 1.10 -17.06 13.15
C CYS A 99 0.06 -17.23 12.02
N SER A 100 0.14 -18.35 11.29
CA SER A 100 -0.57 -18.57 10.02
C SER A 100 -2.09 -18.69 10.16
N SER A 101 -2.61 -19.08 11.34
CA SER A 101 -4.05 -19.10 11.64
C SER A 101 -4.62 -17.77 12.13
N LEU A 102 -3.81 -16.73 12.34
CA LEU A 102 -4.29 -15.44 12.85
C LEU A 102 -5.14 -14.74 11.79
N VAL A 103 -6.45 -14.65 12.02
CA VAL A 103 -7.42 -14.08 11.07
C VAL A 103 -7.60 -12.57 11.26
N TYR A 104 -7.56 -12.13 12.51
CA TYR A 104 -7.79 -10.76 12.93
C TYR A 104 -6.94 -10.44 14.16
N ILE A 105 -6.46 -9.20 14.24
CA ILE A 105 -5.82 -8.65 15.42
C ILE A 105 -6.21 -7.18 15.56
N ASP A 106 -6.66 -6.79 16.75
CA ASP A 106 -6.93 -5.38 17.05
C ASP A 106 -5.65 -4.73 17.59
N LEU A 107 -5.14 -3.73 16.88
CA LEU A 107 -3.92 -3.04 17.26
C LEU A 107 -4.25 -1.89 18.23
N PRO A 108 -3.56 -1.80 19.38
CA PRO A 108 -3.89 -0.83 20.40
C PRO A 108 -3.62 0.61 19.93
N PRO A 109 -4.44 1.60 20.35
CA PRO A 109 -4.35 2.97 19.88
C PRO A 109 -3.05 3.67 20.26
N ALA A 110 -2.38 3.21 21.33
CA ALA A 110 -1.09 3.74 21.80
C ALA A 110 0.12 3.23 21.00
N LEU A 111 -0.08 2.31 20.06
CA LEU A 111 1.00 1.71 19.29
C LEU A 111 1.61 2.74 18.31
N THR A 112 2.89 3.01 18.48
CA THR A 112 3.63 4.01 17.67
C THR A 112 4.52 3.39 16.60
N SER A 113 4.85 2.10 16.73
CA SER A 113 5.72 1.37 15.80
C SER A 113 5.38 -0.13 15.73
N ILE A 114 5.57 -0.70 14.53
CA ILE A 114 5.49 -2.14 14.27
C ILE A 114 6.87 -2.63 13.83
N GLY A 115 7.44 -3.57 14.59
CA GLY A 115 8.77 -4.13 14.36
C GLY A 115 8.93 -4.84 13.01
N SER A 116 10.17 -5.08 12.61
CA SER A 116 10.45 -5.80 11.37
C SER A 116 9.91 -7.23 11.46
N ARG A 117 9.26 -7.71 10.39
CA ARG A 117 8.63 -9.04 10.31
C ARG A 117 7.58 -9.33 11.40
N ALA A 118 7.03 -8.32 12.07
CA ALA A 118 6.14 -8.51 13.22
C ALA A 118 4.96 -9.46 12.95
N PHE A 119 4.37 -9.41 11.74
CA PHE A 119 3.26 -10.26 11.28
C PHE A 119 3.60 -10.99 9.97
N ALA A 120 4.89 -11.15 9.65
CA ALA A 120 5.28 -11.82 8.41
C ALA A 120 4.77 -13.26 8.40
N GLY A 121 4.15 -13.71 7.32
CA GLY A 121 3.62 -15.06 7.19
C GLY A 121 2.33 -15.33 7.96
N CYS A 122 1.65 -14.30 8.50
CA CYS A 122 0.27 -14.41 8.98
C CYS A 122 -0.68 -14.58 7.78
N SER A 123 -0.65 -15.76 7.15
CA SER A 123 -1.28 -16.02 5.85
C SER A 123 -2.81 -15.94 5.86
N SER A 124 -3.46 -16.09 7.02
CA SER A 124 -4.91 -15.98 7.19
C SER A 124 -5.38 -14.57 7.59
N LEU A 125 -4.46 -13.63 7.87
CA LEU A 125 -4.82 -12.28 8.31
C LEU A 125 -5.53 -11.55 7.17
N ALA A 126 -6.84 -11.34 7.33
CA ALA A 126 -7.69 -10.89 6.23
C ALA A 126 -7.76 -9.37 6.10
N ALA A 127 -7.69 -8.66 7.22
CA ALA A 127 -7.73 -7.21 7.29
C ALA A 127 -6.88 -6.71 8.47
N ILE A 128 -6.36 -5.49 8.36
CA ILE A 128 -5.72 -4.82 9.49
C ILE A 128 -6.03 -3.32 9.53
N ASN A 129 -6.36 -2.84 10.73
CA ASN A 129 -6.54 -1.43 11.02
C ASN A 129 -5.29 -0.93 11.75
N LEU A 130 -4.52 -0.07 11.09
CA LEU A 130 -3.33 0.51 11.69
C LEU A 130 -3.73 1.69 12.59
N PRO A 131 -3.15 1.80 13.80
CA PRO A 131 -3.57 2.78 14.79
C PRO A 131 -3.17 4.20 14.38
N ALA A 132 -3.98 5.18 14.79
CA ALA A 132 -3.86 6.58 14.37
C ALA A 132 -2.54 7.27 14.77
N GLY A 133 -1.81 6.72 15.74
CA GLY A 133 -0.49 7.23 16.18
C GLY A 133 0.70 6.59 15.45
N LEU A 134 0.47 5.61 14.57
CA LEU A 134 1.54 4.89 13.88
C LEU A 134 2.22 5.78 12.84
N THR A 135 3.53 5.97 12.99
CA THR A 135 4.33 6.82 12.09
C THR A 135 5.15 6.02 11.09
N SER A 136 5.41 4.73 11.36
CA SER A 136 6.25 3.87 10.53
C SER A 136 5.85 2.39 10.60
N ILE A 137 6.05 1.68 9.48
CA ILE A 137 5.90 0.23 9.37
C ILE A 137 7.28 -0.39 9.11
N GLY A 138 7.69 -1.35 9.93
CA GLY A 138 8.97 -2.04 9.82
C GLY A 138 9.14 -2.85 8.54
N SER A 139 10.39 -3.24 8.24
CA SER A 139 10.67 -4.05 7.06
C SER A 139 10.01 -5.43 7.17
N ARG A 140 9.36 -5.89 6.10
CA ARG A 140 8.62 -7.15 6.04
C ARG A 140 7.49 -7.30 7.06
N ALA A 141 7.00 -6.21 7.67
CA ALA A 141 6.04 -6.30 8.78
C ALA A 141 4.81 -7.18 8.48
N PHE A 142 4.27 -7.12 7.27
CA PHE A 142 3.11 -7.89 6.79
C PHE A 142 3.47 -8.73 5.54
N SER A 143 4.74 -9.10 5.38
CA SER A 143 5.17 -9.88 4.22
C SER A 143 4.50 -11.26 4.24
N SER A 144 4.01 -11.72 3.09
CA SER A 144 3.33 -13.01 2.91
C SER A 144 2.03 -13.17 3.72
N CYS A 145 1.37 -12.06 4.09
CA CYS A 145 -0.02 -12.07 4.54
C CYS A 145 -0.95 -12.27 3.31
N SER A 146 -0.98 -13.48 2.76
CA SER A 146 -1.63 -13.77 1.47
C SER A 146 -3.14 -13.52 1.45
N ALA A 147 -3.83 -13.63 2.59
CA ALA A 147 -5.26 -13.31 2.71
C ALA A 147 -5.55 -11.82 2.95
N LEU A 148 -4.53 -10.99 3.18
CA LEU A 148 -4.71 -9.58 3.52
C LEU A 148 -5.30 -8.84 2.33
N SER A 149 -6.57 -8.46 2.46
CA SER A 149 -7.37 -7.86 1.40
C SER A 149 -7.61 -6.37 1.60
N SER A 150 -7.52 -5.90 2.85
CA SER A 150 -7.75 -4.51 3.24
C SER A 150 -6.76 -4.07 4.31
N VAL A 151 -6.21 -2.86 4.14
CA VAL A 151 -5.34 -2.20 5.10
C VAL A 151 -5.80 -0.77 5.25
N THR A 152 -6.18 -0.38 6.46
CA THR A 152 -6.49 1.02 6.79
C THR A 152 -5.22 1.70 7.28
N PHE A 153 -4.65 2.59 6.46
CA PHE A 153 -3.46 3.37 6.83
C PHE A 153 -3.84 4.62 7.63
N PRO A 154 -3.05 5.01 8.65
CA PRO A 154 -3.31 6.21 9.43
C PRO A 154 -2.73 7.44 8.72
N ALA A 155 -3.39 8.60 8.88
CA ALA A 155 -2.97 9.87 8.29
C ALA A 155 -1.61 10.38 8.79
N THR A 156 -1.05 9.76 9.84
CA THR A 156 0.27 10.07 10.41
C THR A 156 1.41 9.25 9.80
N LEU A 157 1.12 8.26 8.95
CA LEU A 157 2.14 7.35 8.44
C LEU A 157 3.11 8.08 7.50
N VAL A 158 4.39 8.06 7.85
CA VAL A 158 5.44 8.77 7.10
C VAL A 158 6.21 7.83 6.19
N SER A 159 6.38 6.55 6.58
CA SER A 159 7.20 5.60 5.84
C SER A 159 6.69 4.15 5.91
N VAL A 160 6.73 3.47 4.77
CA VAL A 160 6.56 2.02 4.63
C VAL A 160 7.92 1.36 4.42
N GLY A 161 8.27 0.39 5.27
CA GLY A 161 9.54 -0.33 5.22
C GLY A 161 9.72 -1.22 3.98
N ASN A 162 10.95 -1.73 3.81
CA ASN A 162 11.25 -2.63 2.70
C ASN A 162 10.44 -3.92 2.80
N SER A 163 9.87 -4.39 1.69
CA SER A 163 9.05 -5.60 1.62
C SER A 163 7.87 -5.63 2.59
N ALA A 164 7.39 -4.48 3.10
CA ALA A 164 6.42 -4.44 4.19
C ALA A 164 5.12 -5.21 3.90
N PHE A 165 4.64 -5.19 2.65
CA PHE A 165 3.46 -5.90 2.16
C PHE A 165 3.82 -6.85 0.99
N GLU A 166 5.08 -7.29 0.90
CA GLU A 166 5.53 -8.24 -0.13
C GLU A 166 4.70 -9.53 -0.05
N GLY A 167 4.03 -9.92 -1.13
CA GLY A 167 3.25 -11.16 -1.21
C GLY A 167 1.85 -11.06 -0.59
N CYS A 168 1.34 -9.86 -0.29
CA CYS A 168 -0.08 -9.66 0.06
C CYS A 168 -0.95 -9.81 -1.21
N SER A 169 -1.10 -11.05 -1.67
CA SER A 169 -1.66 -11.39 -2.98
C SER A 169 -3.16 -11.13 -3.12
N SER A 170 -3.88 -10.91 -2.02
CA SER A 170 -5.33 -10.61 -1.99
C SER A 170 -5.64 -9.12 -1.81
N LEU A 171 -4.62 -8.26 -1.69
CA LEU A 171 -4.79 -6.82 -1.47
C LEU A 171 -5.38 -6.18 -2.73
N VAL A 172 -6.60 -5.65 -2.65
CA VAL A 172 -7.36 -5.15 -3.82
C VAL A 172 -7.09 -3.68 -4.10
N SER A 173 -7.06 -2.88 -3.03
CA SER A 173 -6.83 -1.45 -3.07
C SER A 173 -5.97 -1.02 -1.88
N ILE A 174 -5.27 0.09 -2.05
CA ILE A 174 -4.53 0.77 -0.99
C ILE A 174 -4.85 2.25 -1.07
N ASP A 175 -5.21 2.84 0.07
CA ASP A 175 -5.31 4.28 0.23
C ASP A 175 -4.07 4.78 0.97
N LEU A 176 -3.12 5.35 0.22
CA LEU A 176 -1.85 5.81 0.77
C LEU A 176 -2.01 7.23 1.33
N PRO A 177 -1.70 7.48 2.61
CA PRO A 177 -1.95 8.77 3.24
C PRO A 177 -1.03 9.86 2.64
N ALA A 178 -1.53 11.09 2.58
CA ALA A 178 -0.80 12.23 2.01
C ALA A 178 0.54 12.54 2.72
N SER A 179 0.68 12.15 3.99
CA SER A 179 1.90 12.26 4.79
C SER A 179 3.03 11.32 4.37
N LEU A 180 2.72 10.29 3.56
CA LEU A 180 3.67 9.25 3.21
C LEU A 180 4.71 9.80 2.22
N THR A 181 5.98 9.81 2.65
CA THR A 181 7.11 10.35 1.87
C THR A 181 8.03 9.26 1.32
N SER A 182 7.95 8.05 1.85
CA SER A 182 8.83 6.93 1.46
C SER A 182 8.09 5.60 1.39
N ILE A 183 8.22 4.95 0.23
CA ILE A 183 7.83 3.55 -0.01
C ILE A 183 9.11 2.72 -0.18
N GLY A 184 9.26 1.68 0.65
CA GLY A 184 10.43 0.80 0.68
C GLY A 184 10.67 0.01 -0.61
N HIS A 185 11.88 -0.52 -0.73
CA HIS A 185 12.22 -1.51 -1.76
C HIS A 185 11.30 -2.73 -1.62
N ARG A 186 10.69 -3.20 -2.72
CA ARG A 186 9.75 -4.34 -2.72
C ARG A 186 8.50 -4.19 -1.85
N ALA A 187 8.15 -2.96 -1.42
CA ALA A 187 7.10 -2.75 -0.41
C ALA A 187 5.76 -3.43 -0.74
N PHE A 188 5.34 -3.46 -2.01
CA PHE A 188 4.13 -4.10 -2.51
C PHE A 188 4.44 -5.13 -3.61
N GLU A 189 5.62 -5.75 -3.58
CA GLU A 189 5.98 -6.81 -4.53
C GLU A 189 4.97 -7.97 -4.44
N CYS A 190 4.54 -8.52 -5.58
CA CYS A 190 3.60 -9.63 -5.70
C CYS A 190 2.22 -9.39 -5.05
N CYS A 191 1.77 -8.14 -4.94
CA CYS A 191 0.35 -7.81 -4.66
C CYS A 191 -0.49 -8.03 -5.93
N CYS A 192 -0.74 -9.30 -6.27
CA CYS A 192 -1.27 -9.70 -7.57
C CYS A 192 -2.69 -9.19 -7.89
N THR A 193 -3.53 -8.91 -6.89
CA THR A 193 -4.90 -8.39 -7.04
C THR A 193 -5.00 -6.87 -6.99
N LEU A 194 -3.91 -6.17 -6.68
CA LEU A 194 -3.92 -4.72 -6.51
C LEU A 194 -4.25 -4.05 -7.85
N ALA A 195 -5.43 -3.43 -7.95
CA ALA A 195 -5.96 -2.99 -9.23
C ALA A 195 -5.58 -1.55 -9.58
N ASN A 196 -5.56 -0.67 -8.57
CA ASN A 196 -5.32 0.76 -8.72
C ASN A 196 -4.46 1.28 -7.57
N VAL A 197 -3.57 2.22 -7.87
CA VAL A 197 -2.75 2.90 -6.85
C VAL A 197 -2.70 4.39 -7.12
N ALA A 198 -3.09 5.18 -6.13
CA ALA A 198 -2.79 6.61 -6.09
C ALA A 198 -1.57 6.85 -5.20
N LEU A 199 -0.47 7.31 -5.80
CA LEU A 199 0.75 7.60 -5.05
C LEU A 199 0.64 8.96 -4.37
N PRO A 200 1.12 9.10 -3.11
CA PRO A 200 0.95 10.31 -2.33
C PRO A 200 1.77 11.47 -2.90
N ALA A 201 1.23 12.69 -2.79
CA ALA A 201 1.81 13.90 -3.40
C ALA A 201 3.25 14.20 -2.93
N GLY A 202 3.61 13.81 -1.70
CA GLY A 202 4.94 14.00 -1.13
C GLY A 202 6.01 12.99 -1.59
N LEU A 203 5.65 11.99 -2.41
CA LEU A 203 6.59 10.95 -2.84
C LEU A 203 7.53 11.46 -3.95
N VAL A 204 8.83 11.54 -3.64
CA VAL A 204 9.86 12.02 -4.58
C VAL A 204 10.41 10.89 -5.46
N SER A 205 10.44 9.66 -4.96
CA SER A 205 11.00 8.51 -5.70
C SER A 205 10.26 7.21 -5.40
N ILE A 206 10.11 6.37 -6.42
CA ILE A 206 9.66 4.98 -6.26
C ILE A 206 10.91 4.09 -6.21
N ARG A 207 11.08 3.33 -5.11
CA ARG A 207 12.24 2.43 -4.96
C ARG A 207 12.15 1.20 -5.86
N SER A 208 13.27 0.50 -6.03
CA SER A 208 13.34 -0.67 -6.88
C SER A 208 12.35 -1.76 -6.42
N TYR A 209 11.69 -2.37 -7.40
CA TYR A 209 10.72 -3.45 -7.24
C TYR A 209 9.49 -3.12 -6.38
N ALA A 210 9.21 -1.84 -6.09
CA ALA A 210 8.15 -1.45 -5.15
C ALA A 210 6.76 -2.06 -5.46
N PHE A 211 6.39 -2.18 -6.74
CA PHE A 211 5.16 -2.79 -7.26
C PHE A 211 5.48 -3.92 -8.26
N HIS A 212 6.58 -4.64 -8.04
CA HIS A 212 6.99 -5.77 -8.88
C HIS A 212 5.92 -6.86 -8.88
N CYS A 213 5.57 -7.43 -10.03
CA CYS A 213 4.56 -8.47 -10.19
C CYS A 213 3.15 -8.12 -9.68
N CYS A 214 2.75 -6.85 -9.63
CA CYS A 214 1.35 -6.46 -9.41
C CYS A 214 0.52 -6.68 -10.70
N SER A 215 0.24 -7.94 -11.03
CA SER A 215 -0.31 -8.34 -12.34
C SER A 215 -1.69 -7.78 -12.67
N SER A 216 -2.53 -7.47 -11.68
CA SER A 216 -3.84 -6.83 -11.86
C SER A 216 -3.79 -5.29 -11.89
N LEU A 217 -2.62 -4.69 -11.65
CA LEU A 217 -2.48 -3.24 -11.59
C LEU A 217 -2.73 -2.64 -12.98
N SER A 218 -3.85 -1.94 -13.10
CA SER A 218 -4.38 -1.41 -14.36
C SER A 218 -4.18 0.10 -14.48
N SER A 219 -4.13 0.81 -13.35
CA SER A 219 -3.93 2.25 -13.29
C SER A 219 -3.02 2.65 -12.13
N VAL A 220 -2.14 3.61 -12.38
CA VAL A 220 -1.26 4.24 -11.39
C VAL A 220 -1.31 5.75 -11.58
N THR A 221 -1.68 6.46 -10.51
CA THR A 221 -1.60 7.92 -10.47
C THR A 221 -0.26 8.32 -9.86
N PHE A 222 0.61 8.91 -10.68
CA PHE A 222 1.93 9.39 -10.26
C PHE A 222 1.84 10.81 -9.69
N PRO A 223 2.58 11.14 -8.62
CA PRO A 223 2.52 12.46 -8.02
C PRO A 223 3.35 13.45 -8.83
N ALA A 224 2.93 14.72 -8.86
CA ALA A 224 3.56 15.77 -9.66
C ALA A 224 5.04 16.02 -9.30
N GLY A 225 5.46 15.70 -8.07
CA GLY A 225 6.83 15.86 -7.58
C GLY A 225 7.77 14.66 -7.81
N LEU A 226 7.32 13.59 -8.47
CA LEU A 226 8.11 12.37 -8.63
C LEU A 226 9.28 12.55 -9.61
N THR A 227 10.51 12.40 -9.13
CA THR A 227 11.73 12.60 -9.94
C THR A 227 12.32 11.31 -10.49
N SER A 228 12.09 10.15 -9.86
CA SER A 228 12.70 8.89 -10.30
C SER A 228 11.85 7.64 -10.04
N ILE A 229 11.89 6.69 -10.99
CA ILE A 229 11.32 5.34 -10.87
C ILE A 229 12.47 4.33 -10.81
N GLY A 230 12.50 3.50 -9.77
CA GLY A 230 13.56 2.52 -9.52
C GLY A 230 13.58 1.32 -10.48
N ILE A 231 14.61 0.48 -10.31
CA ILE A 231 14.80 -0.74 -11.10
C ILE A 231 13.64 -1.70 -10.88
N GLY A 232 13.02 -2.20 -11.95
CA GLY A 232 11.95 -3.18 -11.87
C GLY A 232 10.70 -2.74 -11.09
N ALA A 233 10.50 -1.44 -10.86
CA ALA A 233 9.48 -0.92 -9.95
C ALA A 233 8.05 -1.39 -10.27
N PHE A 234 7.71 -1.54 -11.54
CA PHE A 234 6.43 -2.03 -12.07
C PHE A 234 6.61 -3.23 -13.00
N TRP A 235 7.72 -3.95 -12.88
CA TRP A 235 7.97 -5.13 -13.71
C TRP A 235 6.82 -6.13 -13.58
N GLY A 236 6.32 -6.66 -14.68
CA GLY A 236 5.25 -7.65 -14.68
C GLY A 236 3.87 -7.12 -14.28
N CYS A 237 3.65 -5.80 -14.25
CA CYS A 237 2.30 -5.22 -14.16
C CYS A 237 1.56 -5.43 -15.49
N SER A 238 1.12 -6.67 -15.74
CA SER A 238 0.62 -7.13 -17.04
C SER A 238 -0.68 -6.47 -17.48
N SER A 239 -1.48 -5.96 -16.54
CA SER A 239 -2.76 -5.27 -16.80
C SER A 239 -2.61 -3.76 -17.03
N LEU A 240 -1.42 -3.19 -16.86
CA LEU A 240 -1.20 -1.75 -16.96
C LEU A 240 -1.28 -1.31 -18.42
N GLY A 241 -2.40 -0.69 -18.82
CA GLY A 241 -2.70 -0.39 -20.22
C GLY A 241 -2.05 0.90 -20.74
N PHE A 242 -1.97 1.93 -19.89
CA PHE A 242 -1.31 3.19 -20.20
C PHE A 242 -0.69 3.82 -18.97
N VAL A 243 0.30 4.69 -19.18
CA VAL A 243 0.95 5.45 -18.12
C VAL A 243 1.18 6.90 -18.55
N THR A 244 0.82 7.84 -17.67
CA THR A 244 1.18 9.26 -17.80
C THR A 244 2.24 9.59 -16.75
N LEU A 245 3.46 9.85 -17.20
CA LEU A 245 4.58 10.16 -16.32
C LEU A 245 4.62 11.67 -16.02
N PRO A 246 4.88 12.07 -14.76
CA PRO A 246 4.81 13.47 -14.36
C PRO A 246 5.96 14.30 -14.96
N ALA A 247 5.72 15.60 -15.15
CA ALA A 247 6.67 16.52 -15.80
C ALA A 247 8.03 16.63 -15.09
N SER A 248 8.07 16.36 -13.78
CA SER A 248 9.27 16.39 -12.93
C SER A 248 10.14 15.13 -13.04
N LEU A 249 9.67 14.06 -13.68
CA LEU A 249 10.39 12.80 -13.74
C LEU A 249 11.63 12.91 -14.64
N THR A 250 12.79 12.64 -14.07
CA THR A 250 14.09 12.70 -14.76
C THR A 250 14.62 11.32 -15.15
N SER A 251 14.33 10.27 -14.37
CA SER A 251 14.92 8.95 -14.61
C SER A 251 13.96 7.77 -14.44
N ILE A 252 14.10 6.79 -15.32
CA ILE A 252 13.42 5.49 -15.27
C ILE A 252 14.49 4.40 -15.19
N GLY A 253 14.43 3.57 -14.15
CA GLY A 253 15.37 2.49 -13.90
C GLY A 253 15.27 1.32 -14.89
N SER A 254 16.30 0.47 -14.88
CA SER A 254 16.33 -0.74 -15.72
C SER A 254 15.15 -1.66 -15.39
N GLY A 255 14.51 -2.20 -16.42
CA GLY A 255 13.35 -3.09 -16.29
C GLY A 255 12.13 -2.49 -15.59
N ALA A 256 12.05 -1.17 -15.38
CA ALA A 256 11.02 -0.54 -14.55
C ALA A 256 9.58 -0.92 -14.94
N PHE A 257 9.28 -1.04 -16.23
CA PHE A 257 7.99 -1.46 -16.80
C PHE A 257 8.18 -2.68 -17.73
N ASP A 258 9.21 -3.49 -17.49
CA ASP A 258 9.40 -4.69 -18.28
C ASP A 258 8.25 -5.68 -18.04
N ARG A 259 7.86 -6.42 -19.07
CA ARG A 259 6.69 -7.33 -19.06
C ARG A 259 5.35 -6.69 -18.68
N CYS A 260 5.18 -5.39 -18.84
CA CYS A 260 3.86 -4.76 -18.85
C CYS A 260 3.15 -5.04 -20.19
N SER A 261 2.62 -6.25 -20.35
CA SER A 261 2.12 -6.75 -21.64
C SER A 261 0.96 -5.96 -22.25
N ALA A 262 0.07 -5.39 -21.42
CA ALA A 262 -1.02 -4.54 -21.88
C ALA A 262 -0.60 -3.10 -22.20
N LEU A 263 0.63 -2.71 -21.86
CA LEU A 263 1.07 -1.31 -21.96
C LEU A 263 1.18 -0.91 -23.43
N SER A 264 0.23 -0.11 -23.87
CA SER A 264 0.10 0.34 -25.26
C SER A 264 0.47 1.80 -25.45
N ARG A 265 0.40 2.60 -24.38
CA ARG A 265 0.65 4.04 -24.41
C ARG A 265 1.44 4.52 -23.19
N VAL A 266 2.52 5.25 -23.43
CA VAL A 266 3.29 5.93 -22.38
C VAL A 266 3.49 7.39 -22.79
N THR A 267 3.10 8.31 -21.92
CA THR A 267 3.38 9.74 -22.07
C THR A 267 4.64 10.08 -21.27
N PHE A 268 5.75 10.27 -21.96
CA PHE A 268 7.03 10.67 -21.35
C PHE A 268 7.12 12.20 -21.17
N PRO A 269 7.75 12.68 -20.10
CA PRO A 269 7.94 14.11 -19.89
C PRO A 269 9.12 14.64 -20.71
N ALA A 270 9.03 15.91 -21.09
CA ALA A 270 10.09 16.57 -21.85
C ALA A 270 11.41 16.73 -21.07
N GLY A 271 11.36 16.67 -19.73
CA GLY A 271 12.52 16.78 -18.84
C GLY A 271 13.25 15.46 -18.59
N LEU A 272 12.80 14.34 -19.18
CA LEU A 272 13.40 13.03 -18.95
C LEU A 272 14.86 12.99 -19.44
N THR A 273 15.79 12.51 -18.61
CA THR A 273 17.22 12.47 -18.92
C THR A 273 17.73 11.05 -19.18
N SER A 274 17.09 10.02 -18.62
CA SER A 274 17.56 8.65 -18.76
C SER A 274 16.45 7.60 -18.72
N ILE A 275 16.55 6.61 -19.60
CA ILE A 275 15.75 5.38 -19.58
C ILE A 275 16.68 4.18 -19.52
N GLY A 276 16.55 3.39 -18.45
CA GLY A 276 17.38 2.23 -18.16
C GLY A 276 17.22 1.09 -19.16
N MET A 277 18.13 0.12 -19.06
CA MET A 277 18.14 -1.07 -19.91
C MET A 277 16.86 -1.88 -19.70
N ASN A 278 16.26 -2.33 -20.80
CA ASN A 278 15.04 -3.13 -20.84
C ASN A 278 13.84 -2.50 -20.10
N ALA A 279 13.83 -1.18 -19.86
CA ALA A 279 12.77 -0.53 -19.07
C ALA A 279 11.35 -0.84 -19.56
N PHE A 280 11.16 -1.15 -20.84
CA PHE A 280 9.89 -1.50 -21.48
C PHE A 280 9.99 -2.76 -22.37
N ALA A 281 11.04 -3.58 -22.24
CA ALA A 281 11.37 -4.63 -23.22
C ALA A 281 10.23 -5.65 -23.49
N GLY A 282 9.48 -6.03 -22.47
CA GLY A 282 8.32 -6.93 -22.56
C GLY A 282 6.97 -6.23 -22.80
N CYS A 283 6.93 -5.06 -23.45
CA CYS A 283 5.70 -4.34 -23.79
C CYS A 283 5.35 -4.47 -25.29
N PRO A 284 4.84 -5.61 -25.78
CA PRO A 284 4.60 -5.83 -27.21
C PRO A 284 3.56 -4.87 -27.82
N SER A 285 2.64 -4.35 -27.00
CA SER A 285 1.59 -3.42 -27.42
C SER A 285 2.11 -1.98 -27.60
N LEU A 286 3.33 -1.68 -27.12
CA LEU A 286 3.92 -0.35 -27.18
C LEU A 286 4.57 -0.14 -28.56
N THR A 287 3.78 0.29 -29.54
CA THR A 287 4.24 0.38 -30.94
C THR A 287 4.96 1.68 -31.28
N ARG A 288 4.64 2.78 -30.59
CA ARG A 288 5.26 4.09 -30.83
C ARG A 288 5.42 4.86 -29.53
N VAL A 289 6.56 5.49 -29.36
CA VAL A 289 6.85 6.39 -28.23
C VAL A 289 7.49 7.68 -28.72
N THR A 290 7.27 8.76 -27.98
CA THR A 290 7.98 10.03 -28.15
C THR A 290 8.80 10.29 -26.89
N VAL A 291 10.09 10.51 -27.06
CA VAL A 291 11.06 10.74 -25.98
C VAL A 291 11.92 11.96 -26.29
N PRO A 292 12.50 12.63 -25.28
CA PRO A 292 13.35 13.79 -25.53
C PRO A 292 14.66 13.35 -26.22
N ASP A 293 15.12 14.15 -27.18
CA ASP A 293 16.38 13.90 -27.89
C ASP A 293 17.61 13.98 -26.97
N THR A 294 17.50 14.70 -25.85
CA THR A 294 18.50 14.82 -24.78
C THR A 294 18.57 13.58 -23.87
N ALA A 295 17.61 12.65 -23.92
CA ALA A 295 17.63 11.48 -23.04
C ALA A 295 18.66 10.44 -23.48
N THR A 296 19.39 9.92 -22.50
CA THR A 296 20.17 8.68 -22.63
C THR A 296 19.20 7.49 -22.59
N ILE A 297 19.17 6.71 -23.66
CA ILE A 297 18.26 5.57 -23.79
C ILE A 297 19.12 4.36 -24.15
N SER A 298 19.13 3.36 -23.27
CA SER A 298 19.78 2.06 -23.53
C SER A 298 18.89 1.20 -24.45
N THR A 299 19.03 -0.13 -24.45
CA THR A 299 18.07 -1.07 -25.06
C THR A 299 16.77 -1.10 -24.26
N ALA A 300 16.04 0.02 -24.22
CA ALA A 300 14.90 0.21 -23.33
C ALA A 300 13.60 -0.38 -23.87
N PHE A 301 13.40 -0.36 -25.19
CA PHE A 301 12.13 -0.69 -25.83
C PHE A 301 12.20 -1.99 -26.63
N PRO A 302 11.05 -2.65 -26.90
CA PRO A 302 10.97 -3.77 -27.83
C PRO A 302 11.50 -3.38 -29.22
N PRO A 303 12.08 -4.32 -29.99
CA PRO A 303 12.57 -4.05 -31.35
C PRO A 303 11.50 -3.50 -32.31
N ALA A 304 10.22 -3.83 -32.08
CA ALA A 304 9.10 -3.37 -32.89
C ALA A 304 8.65 -1.94 -32.58
N THR A 305 9.12 -1.33 -31.48
CA THR A 305 8.69 0.00 -31.05
C THR A 305 9.39 1.08 -31.86
N THR A 306 8.60 1.91 -32.54
CA THR A 306 9.11 3.12 -33.20
C THR A 306 9.37 4.20 -32.16
N VAL A 307 10.64 4.57 -31.96
CA VAL A 307 11.06 5.62 -31.02
C VAL A 307 11.29 6.94 -31.77
N LEU A 308 10.39 7.90 -31.57
CA LEU A 308 10.55 9.27 -32.06
C LEU A 308 11.28 10.12 -31.02
N ARG A 309 12.39 10.75 -31.40
CA ARG A 309 13.12 11.70 -30.55
C ARG A 309 12.77 13.13 -30.95
N LEU A 310 12.41 13.97 -29.99
CA LEU A 310 12.09 15.39 -30.20
C LEU A 310 12.82 16.30 -29.19
N PRO A 311 13.16 17.55 -29.57
CA PRO A 311 13.63 18.53 -28.61
C PRO A 311 12.61 18.75 -27.48
N PRO A 312 13.03 18.94 -26.22
CA PRO A 312 12.13 19.17 -25.09
C PRO A 312 11.11 20.29 -25.32
N LYS A 313 11.48 21.35 -26.06
CA LYS A 313 10.57 22.43 -26.42
C LYS A 313 9.40 21.92 -27.29
N ARG A 314 9.70 21.16 -28.35
CA ARG A 314 8.68 20.59 -29.24
C ARG A 314 7.79 19.57 -28.54
N MET A 315 8.34 18.79 -27.60
CA MET A 315 7.52 17.89 -26.78
C MET A 315 6.52 18.66 -25.92
N ARG A 316 6.95 19.74 -25.27
CA ARG A 316 6.06 20.61 -24.48
C ARG A 316 5.01 21.29 -25.35
N ASP A 317 5.39 21.78 -26.53
CA ASP A 317 4.45 22.38 -27.48
C ASP A 317 3.42 21.35 -27.96
N LEU A 318 3.86 20.10 -28.21
CA LEU A 318 2.99 18.99 -28.60
C LEU A 318 2.05 18.57 -27.46
N GLN A 319 2.53 18.50 -26.22
CA GLN A 319 1.72 18.22 -25.03
C GLN A 319 0.66 19.31 -24.85
N ARG A 320 1.05 20.59 -24.88
CA ARG A 320 0.12 21.73 -24.80
C ARG A 320 -0.91 21.72 -25.92
N TRP A 321 -0.52 21.34 -27.13
CA TRP A 321 -1.45 21.19 -28.24
C TRP A 321 -2.47 20.08 -27.98
N TYR A 322 -2.04 18.91 -27.52
CA TYR A 322 -2.97 17.83 -27.17
C TYR A 322 -3.88 18.22 -26.00
N GLU A 323 -3.34 18.86 -24.95
CA GLU A 323 -4.14 19.40 -23.83
C GLU A 323 -5.19 20.41 -24.33
N ALA A 324 -4.82 21.29 -25.27
CA ALA A 324 -5.76 22.24 -25.87
C ALA A 324 -6.83 21.56 -26.74
N VAL A 325 -6.46 20.54 -27.51
CA VAL A 325 -7.39 19.75 -28.32
C VAL A 325 -8.35 18.95 -27.42
N ASP A 326 -7.84 18.30 -26.39
CA ASP A 326 -8.64 17.56 -25.42
C ASP A 326 -9.60 18.51 -24.68
N GLY A 327 -9.12 19.69 -24.27
CA GLY A 327 -9.95 20.74 -23.70
C GLY A 327 -11.04 21.23 -24.66
N ALA A 328 -10.72 21.41 -25.94
CA ALA A 328 -11.68 21.81 -26.97
C ALA A 328 -12.72 20.71 -27.26
N LEU A 329 -12.32 19.44 -27.27
CA LEU A 329 -13.20 18.28 -27.43
C LEU A 329 -14.12 18.11 -26.22
N ALA A 330 -13.58 18.24 -25.01
CA ALA A 330 -14.34 18.25 -23.77
C ALA A 330 -15.36 19.39 -23.80
N TYR A 331 -14.95 20.62 -24.12
CA TYR A 331 -15.87 21.75 -24.29
C TYR A 331 -16.96 21.46 -25.34
N LYS A 332 -16.61 20.87 -26.50
CA LYS A 332 -17.59 20.49 -27.52
C LYS A 332 -18.63 19.47 -27.01
N ARG A 333 -18.22 18.52 -26.18
CA ARG A 333 -19.13 17.53 -25.55
C ARG A 333 -20.00 18.17 -24.47
N CYS A 334 -19.44 19.06 -23.68
CA CYS A 334 -20.10 19.76 -22.58
C CYS A 334 -21.06 20.86 -23.06
N ARG A 335 -20.78 21.48 -24.21
CA ARG A 335 -21.48 22.65 -24.73
C ARG A 335 -23.00 22.41 -24.87
N PRO A 336 -23.50 21.33 -25.49
CA PRO A 336 -24.94 21.07 -25.57
C PRO A 336 -25.61 20.88 -24.21
N LEU A 337 -24.93 20.23 -23.26
CA LEU A 337 -25.43 20.05 -21.89
C LEU A 337 -25.52 21.40 -21.17
N LEU A 338 -24.49 22.24 -21.27
CA LEU A 338 -24.48 23.58 -20.70
C LEU A 338 -25.59 24.46 -21.27
N TYR A 339 -25.76 24.48 -22.61
CA TYR A 339 -26.82 25.27 -23.23
C TYR A 339 -28.21 24.72 -22.94
N GLY A 340 -28.39 23.39 -22.92
CA GLY A 340 -29.64 22.75 -22.53
C GLY A 340 -30.00 23.06 -21.07
N TRP A 341 -29.02 23.05 -20.16
CA TRP A 341 -29.21 23.49 -18.78
C TRP A 341 -29.56 24.98 -18.70
N LEU A 342 -28.85 25.86 -19.42
CA LEU A 342 -29.15 27.29 -19.46
C LEU A 342 -30.56 27.57 -20.00
N GLU A 343 -31.01 26.86 -21.02
CA GLU A 343 -32.38 26.97 -21.55
C GLU A 343 -33.42 26.51 -20.50
N ARG A 344 -33.17 25.40 -19.79
CA ARG A 344 -34.05 24.94 -18.70
C ARG A 344 -34.09 25.94 -17.54
N ALA A 345 -32.93 26.44 -17.10
CA ALA A 345 -32.79 27.48 -16.09
C ALA A 345 -33.49 28.78 -16.52
N GLN A 346 -33.40 29.17 -17.80
CA GLN A 346 -34.09 30.34 -18.34
C GLN A 346 -35.60 30.17 -18.43
N THR A 347 -36.07 28.95 -18.69
CA THR A 347 -37.50 28.62 -18.62
C THR A 347 -37.99 28.66 -17.15
N GLY A 348 -37.12 28.37 -16.18
CA GLY A 348 -37.36 28.48 -14.74
C GLY A 348 -37.25 29.89 -14.15
N LEU A 349 -36.62 30.86 -14.85
CA LEU A 349 -36.42 32.25 -14.39
C LEU A 349 -37.72 33.04 -14.09
N GLY A 350 -38.89 32.54 -14.49
CA GLY A 350 -40.19 33.06 -14.06
C GLY A 350 -40.68 32.59 -12.68
N SER A 351 -39.92 31.74 -11.97
CA SER A 351 -40.42 30.96 -10.83
C SER A 351 -39.55 30.96 -9.57
N TYR A 352 -38.53 31.83 -9.48
CA TYR A 352 -37.64 31.87 -8.32
C TYR A 352 -38.33 32.49 -7.09
N GLY A 353 -39.01 31.63 -6.34
CA GLY A 353 -39.59 31.96 -5.03
C GLY A 353 -38.52 32.24 -3.95
N PRO A 354 -38.94 32.79 -2.79
CA PRO A 354 -38.07 33.38 -1.78
C PRO A 354 -37.12 32.40 -1.06
N ASP A 355 -37.38 31.09 -1.12
CA ASP A 355 -36.71 30.10 -0.24
C ASP A 355 -35.50 29.38 -0.87
N GLY A 356 -35.07 29.75 -2.09
CA GLY A 356 -33.83 29.23 -2.69
C GLY A 356 -33.82 27.74 -3.09
N ALA A 357 -34.86 26.96 -2.76
CA ALA A 357 -34.95 25.53 -3.08
C ALA A 357 -34.87 25.21 -4.58
N ALA A 358 -35.32 26.12 -5.45
CA ALA A 358 -35.15 25.99 -6.90
C ALA A 358 -33.67 26.10 -7.32
N ARG A 359 -32.86 26.93 -6.65
CA ARG A 359 -31.41 27.05 -6.94
C ARG A 359 -30.65 25.79 -6.56
N GLN A 360 -31.03 25.15 -5.45
CA GLN A 360 -30.38 23.92 -5.01
C GLN A 360 -30.68 22.76 -5.96
N ARG A 361 -31.92 22.62 -6.44
CA ARG A 361 -32.27 21.63 -7.47
C ARG A 361 -31.56 21.87 -8.80
N ASP A 362 -31.53 23.12 -9.27
CA ASP A 362 -30.84 23.47 -10.53
C ASP A 362 -29.33 23.21 -10.44
N LEU A 363 -28.72 23.39 -9.25
CA LEU A 363 -27.32 23.07 -8.96
C LEU A 363 -27.08 21.56 -8.90
N GLU A 364 -27.93 20.79 -8.21
CA GLU A 364 -27.83 19.32 -8.15
C GLU A 364 -28.03 18.70 -9.55
N GLU A 365 -28.90 19.28 -10.39
CA GLU A 365 -29.06 18.88 -11.79
C GLU A 365 -27.84 19.24 -12.65
N PHE A 366 -27.25 20.42 -12.44
CA PHE A 366 -25.98 20.80 -13.08
C PHE A 366 -24.85 19.85 -12.67
N GLU A 367 -24.70 19.56 -11.39
CA GLU A 367 -23.69 18.63 -10.89
C GLU A 367 -23.94 17.20 -11.39
N GLY A 368 -25.21 16.78 -11.54
CA GLY A 368 -25.59 15.50 -12.11
C GLY A 368 -25.31 15.37 -13.62
N ASP A 369 -25.69 16.37 -14.42
CA ASP A 369 -25.49 16.40 -15.88
C ASP A 369 -24.00 16.37 -16.24
N PHE A 370 -23.14 16.92 -15.38
CA PHE A 370 -21.70 16.98 -15.58
C PHE A 370 -20.91 15.93 -14.77
N GLY A 371 -21.52 15.25 -13.80
CA GLY A 371 -20.89 14.22 -12.98
C GLY A 371 -20.39 13.02 -13.78
N LEU A 372 -21.04 12.70 -14.90
CA LEU A 372 -20.65 11.61 -15.81
C LEU A 372 -19.44 11.93 -16.72
N LEU A 373 -18.89 13.14 -16.65
CA LEU A 373 -17.74 13.57 -17.45
C LEU A 373 -16.40 13.55 -16.68
N VAL A 374 -16.43 13.21 -15.39
CA VAL A 374 -15.27 13.19 -14.48
C VAL A 374 -14.87 11.75 -14.06
N GLU A 375 -15.65 10.73 -14.47
CA GLU A 375 -15.24 9.31 -14.47
C GLU A 375 -14.63 8.90 -15.81
#